data_AF-A0A0N0LGE3-F1
#
_entry.id   AF-A0A0N0LGE3-F1
#
_cell.length_a   1.000
_cell.length_b   1.000
_cell.length_c   1.000
_cell.angle_alpha   90.00
_cell.angle_beta   90.00
_cell.angle_gamma   90.00
#
_symmetry.space_group_name_H-M   'P 1'
#
loop_
_entity.id
_entity.type
_entity.pdbx_description
1 polymer ?
#
loop_
_entity_poly.entity_id
_entity_poly.type
_entity_poly.pdbx_seq_one_letter_code
_entity_poly.pdbx_strand_id
1 'polypeptide(L)'
;MNNLTMKNIVYLLSIIICSSLYSQTNKRKIRDSLEEESIKNLTHQILVDFKDLNYIKLNQKIISDIDFNQLKNENLVLYFSSLRRPIFLISPFDDVPRNMNPAFNQTTFWNKKTIRCIRKKHHKNVIPYLKEANSFLFVENNKPESYTRIFGSYDLNDKKNILKLSKKQEKGLILNTQEEFYYFPFTSKNLTINTNKKTENFNTLYLEFHNKPNKIVVVDFIYNLNYNNVTHKTYQYKNNNWEEVSLLKE
;
A
#
# COMPACT_ATOMS: atom_id res chain seq x y z
N MET A 1 -18.66 -63.17 -0.32
CA MET A 1 -17.64 -62.44 0.46
C MET A 1 -18.22 -62.10 1.82
N ASN A 2 -17.56 -62.51 2.90
CA ASN A 2 -18.09 -62.37 4.26
C ASN A 2 -18.18 -60.88 4.67
N ASN A 3 -19.28 -60.53 5.34
CA ASN A 3 -19.57 -59.18 5.83
C ASN A 3 -18.44 -58.64 6.75
N LEU A 4 -17.71 -59.55 7.42
CA LEU A 4 -16.55 -59.25 8.25
C LEU A 4 -15.31 -58.80 7.43
N THR A 5 -15.02 -59.48 6.32
CA THR A 5 -13.91 -59.12 5.41
C THR A 5 -14.14 -57.76 4.74
N MET A 6 -15.39 -57.43 4.38
CA MET A 6 -15.71 -56.14 3.79
C MET A 6 -15.56 -54.99 4.81
N LYS A 7 -16.00 -55.19 6.06
CA LYS A 7 -15.82 -54.21 7.16
C LYS A 7 -14.34 -53.93 7.45
N ASN A 8 -13.50 -54.96 7.47
CA ASN A 8 -12.06 -54.81 7.72
C ASN A 8 -11.36 -54.03 6.60
N ILE A 9 -11.76 -54.23 5.34
CA ILE A 9 -11.21 -53.48 4.19
C ILE A 9 -11.59 -51.99 4.28
N VAL A 10 -12.85 -51.68 4.61
CA VAL A 10 -13.31 -50.29 4.78
C VAL A 10 -12.59 -49.60 5.94
N TYR A 11 -12.36 -50.32 7.05
CA TYR A 11 -11.61 -49.80 8.19
C TYR A 11 -10.12 -49.56 7.87
N LEU A 12 -9.49 -50.43 7.08
CA LEU A 12 -8.11 -50.22 6.64
C LEU A 12 -8.00 -49.00 5.71
N LEU A 13 -8.95 -48.85 4.78
CA LEU A 13 -9.01 -47.70 3.88
C LEU A 13 -9.25 -46.38 4.64
N SER A 14 -10.12 -46.39 5.66
CA SER A 14 -10.34 -45.18 6.48
C SER A 14 -9.10 -44.80 7.30
N ILE A 15 -8.34 -45.77 7.83
CA ILE A 15 -7.06 -45.50 8.50
C ILE A 15 -6.03 -44.91 7.52
N ILE A 16 -5.92 -45.46 6.31
CA ILE A 16 -4.99 -44.96 5.28
C ILE A 16 -5.37 -43.54 4.86
N ILE A 17 -6.66 -43.27 4.66
CA ILE A 17 -7.15 -41.93 4.31
C ILE A 17 -6.89 -40.96 5.48
N CYS A 18 -7.26 -41.30 6.71
CA CYS A 18 -7.03 -40.46 7.89
C CYS A 18 -5.55 -40.18 8.14
N SER A 19 -4.67 -41.17 7.99
CA SER A 19 -3.21 -40.98 8.14
C SER A 19 -2.62 -40.12 7.03
N SER A 20 -3.10 -40.25 5.79
CA SER A 20 -2.68 -39.38 4.67
C SER A 20 -3.12 -37.92 4.85
N LEU A 21 -4.36 -37.69 5.30
CA LEU A 21 -4.89 -36.36 5.61
C LEU A 21 -4.16 -35.73 6.80
N TYR A 22 -3.86 -36.50 7.84
CA TYR A 22 -3.06 -36.06 8.99
C TYR A 22 -1.62 -35.70 8.57
N SER A 23 -1.01 -36.48 7.68
CA SER A 23 0.32 -36.17 7.13
C SER A 23 0.31 -34.88 6.30
N GLN A 24 -0.69 -34.69 5.44
CA GLN A 24 -0.83 -33.48 4.62
C GLN A 24 -1.06 -32.22 5.46
N THR A 25 -1.90 -32.30 6.50
CA THR A 25 -2.15 -31.18 7.42
C THR A 25 -0.91 -30.81 8.23
N ASN A 26 -0.12 -31.79 8.70
CA ASN A 26 1.15 -31.51 9.38
C ASN A 26 2.20 -30.91 8.43
N LYS A 27 2.31 -31.41 7.19
CA LYS A 27 3.19 -30.81 6.17
C LYS A 27 2.81 -29.36 5.89
N ARG A 28 1.51 -29.06 5.78
CA ARG A 28 1.02 -27.69 5.60
C ARG A 28 1.39 -26.80 6.79
N LYS A 29 1.13 -27.24 8.03
CA LYS A 29 1.51 -26.50 9.23
C LYS A 29 3.02 -26.20 9.31
N ILE A 30 3.87 -27.18 9.00
CA ILE A 30 5.33 -27.00 9.01
C ILE A 30 5.75 -25.99 7.93
N ARG A 31 5.22 -26.12 6.72
CA ARG A 31 5.50 -25.18 5.62
C ARG A 31 5.09 -23.76 5.99
N ASP A 32 3.87 -23.60 6.50
CA ASP A 32 3.33 -22.29 6.87
C ASP A 32 4.14 -21.67 8.02
N SER A 33 4.62 -22.48 8.99
CA SER A 33 5.54 -22.04 10.06
C SER A 33 6.91 -21.60 9.54
N LEU A 34 7.51 -22.36 8.62
CA LEU A 34 8.81 -22.01 8.01
C LEU A 34 8.71 -20.73 7.17
N GLU A 35 7.59 -20.55 6.47
CA GLU A 35 7.31 -19.35 5.70
C GLU A 35 7.17 -18.12 6.62
N GLU A 36 6.45 -18.24 7.74
CA GLU A 36 6.32 -17.17 8.73
C GLU A 36 7.69 -16.77 9.32
N GLU A 37 8.53 -17.74 9.67
CA GLU A 37 9.89 -17.49 10.17
C GLU A 37 10.77 -16.81 9.12
N SER A 38 10.71 -17.27 7.86
CA SER A 38 11.41 -16.63 6.75
C SER A 38 10.99 -15.17 6.56
N ILE A 39 9.70 -14.86 6.65
CA ILE A 39 9.17 -13.50 6.53
C ILE A 39 9.62 -12.63 7.71
N LYS A 40 9.64 -13.18 8.94
CA LYS A 40 10.16 -12.48 10.13
C LYS A 40 11.63 -12.13 9.98
N ASN A 41 12.46 -13.08 9.56
CA ASN A 41 13.88 -12.87 9.36
C ASN A 41 14.15 -11.84 8.27
N LEU A 42 13.44 -11.93 7.14
CA LEU A 42 13.52 -10.94 6.05
C LEU A 42 13.11 -9.54 6.52
N THR A 43 12.00 -9.43 7.25
CA THR A 43 11.50 -8.16 7.79
C THR A 43 12.50 -7.55 8.76
N HIS A 44 13.08 -8.36 9.65
CA HIS A 44 14.11 -7.92 10.57
C HIS A 44 15.35 -7.41 9.82
N GLN A 45 15.83 -8.16 8.82
CA GLN A 45 16.95 -7.75 7.98
C GLN A 45 16.69 -6.41 7.28
N ILE A 46 15.51 -6.22 6.69
CA ILE A 46 15.12 -4.95 6.06
C ILE A 46 15.14 -3.82 7.10
N LEU A 47 14.56 -4.02 8.28
CA LEU A 47 14.55 -2.98 9.33
C LEU A 47 15.97 -2.61 9.77
N VAL A 48 16.87 -3.59 9.88
CA VAL A 48 18.29 -3.36 10.21
C VAL A 48 19.00 -2.59 9.10
N ASP A 49 18.83 -3.03 7.84
CA ASP A 49 19.47 -2.39 6.68
C ASP A 49 19.07 -0.91 6.55
N PHE A 50 17.79 -0.61 6.82
CA PHE A 50 17.20 0.71 6.65
C PHE A 50 17.29 1.61 7.88
N LYS A 51 17.89 1.10 8.96
CA LYS A 51 18.07 1.85 10.19
C LYS A 51 18.90 3.12 9.92
N ASP A 52 18.41 4.24 10.44
CA ASP A 52 19.09 5.56 10.38
C ASP A 52 19.37 6.11 8.98
N LEU A 53 18.71 5.58 7.93
CA LEU A 53 18.86 6.11 6.57
C LEU A 53 18.14 7.46 6.38
N ASN A 54 18.79 8.35 5.65
CA ASN A 54 18.19 9.63 5.26
C ASN A 54 17.39 9.50 3.97
N TYR A 55 16.06 9.61 4.07
CA TYR A 55 15.15 9.49 2.92
C TYR A 55 14.88 10.81 2.18
N ILE A 56 15.47 11.94 2.58
CA ILE A 56 15.19 13.24 1.94
C ILE A 56 15.54 13.21 0.45
N LYS A 57 16.74 12.71 0.11
CA LYS A 57 17.19 12.58 -1.28
C LYS A 57 16.37 11.54 -2.06
N LEU A 58 16.00 10.42 -1.43
CA LEU A 58 15.13 9.42 -2.03
C LEU A 58 13.76 10.01 -2.40
N ASN A 59 13.13 10.74 -1.47
CA ASN A 59 11.87 11.42 -1.72
C ASN A 59 11.94 12.40 -2.91
N GLN A 60 13.05 13.14 -3.02
CA GLN A 60 13.26 14.08 -4.13
C GLN A 60 13.39 13.35 -5.47
N LYS A 61 14.14 12.24 -5.52
CA LYS A 61 14.27 11.40 -6.70
C LYS A 61 12.94 10.80 -7.14
N ILE A 62 12.21 10.17 -6.21
CA ILE A 62 10.89 9.60 -6.53
C ILE A 62 9.95 10.67 -7.11
N ILE A 63 9.94 11.89 -6.57
CA ILE A 63 9.12 12.98 -7.13
C ILE A 63 9.59 13.42 -8.52
N SER A 64 10.91 13.51 -8.76
CA SER A 64 11.44 13.88 -10.08
C SER A 64 11.08 12.85 -11.14
N ASP A 65 10.93 11.59 -10.73
CA ASP A 65 10.70 10.46 -11.63
C ASP A 65 9.21 10.23 -11.91
N ILE A 66 8.31 10.98 -11.24
CA ILE A 66 6.90 11.01 -11.61
C ILE A 66 6.76 11.67 -12.99
N ASP A 67 6.27 10.92 -13.98
CA ASP A 67 5.88 11.47 -15.28
C ASP A 67 4.58 12.28 -15.20
N PHE A 68 4.72 13.58 -14.94
CA PHE A 68 3.58 14.51 -14.89
C PHE A 68 2.90 14.73 -16.25
N ASN A 69 3.48 14.29 -17.37
CA ASN A 69 2.80 14.36 -18.66
C ASN A 69 1.61 13.40 -18.74
N GLN A 70 1.63 12.32 -17.95
CA GLN A 70 0.49 11.40 -17.76
C GLN A 70 -0.58 11.95 -16.82
N LEU A 71 -0.28 13.03 -16.10
CA LEU A 71 -1.13 13.65 -15.09
C LEU A 71 -1.51 15.07 -15.55
N LYS A 72 -2.28 15.19 -16.64
CA LYS A 72 -2.59 16.47 -17.29
C LYS A 72 -3.54 17.36 -16.47
N ASN A 73 -4.52 16.78 -15.79
CA ASN A 73 -5.49 17.50 -14.96
C ASN A 73 -4.79 18.21 -13.80
N GLU A 74 -5.22 19.43 -13.49
CA GLU A 74 -4.73 20.17 -12.31
C GLU A 74 -5.06 19.44 -11.00
N ASN A 75 -6.19 18.74 -10.97
CA ASN A 75 -6.61 17.95 -9.82
C ASN A 75 -5.94 16.57 -9.85
N LEU A 76 -5.20 16.25 -8.80
CA LEU A 76 -4.46 15.00 -8.65
C LEU A 76 -4.92 14.27 -7.39
N VAL A 77 -5.56 13.13 -7.57
CA VAL A 77 -5.95 12.22 -6.50
C VAL A 77 -4.78 11.27 -6.18
N LEU A 78 -4.27 11.35 -4.95
CA LEU A 78 -3.22 10.44 -4.47
C LEU A 78 -3.85 9.27 -3.72
N TYR A 79 -3.67 8.07 -4.24
CA TYR A 79 -4.10 6.85 -3.57
C TYR A 79 -3.13 6.54 -2.42
N PHE A 80 -3.58 6.85 -1.22
CA PHE A 80 -2.90 6.57 0.02
C PHE A 80 -3.25 5.16 0.49
N SER A 81 -2.23 4.32 0.68
CA SER A 81 -2.38 2.96 1.20
C SER A 81 -1.42 2.74 2.36
N SER A 82 -1.98 2.40 3.53
CA SER A 82 -1.21 2.12 4.73
C SER A 82 -0.87 0.64 4.76
N LEU A 83 0.22 0.22 4.11
CA LEU A 83 0.65 -1.17 4.11
C LEU A 83 1.70 -1.48 5.20
N ARG A 84 1.51 -0.95 6.41
CA ARG A 84 2.22 -1.46 7.60
C ARG A 84 1.38 -2.56 8.24
N ARG A 85 1.29 -3.73 7.59
CA ARG A 85 0.72 -4.92 8.23
C ARG A 85 1.81 -5.65 9.01
N PRO A 86 1.72 -5.77 10.35
CA PRO A 86 2.61 -6.64 11.11
C PRO A 86 2.30 -8.12 10.84
N ILE A 87 3.34 -8.95 10.78
CA ILE A 87 3.29 -10.39 10.43
C ILE A 87 2.27 -11.17 11.27
N PHE A 88 2.13 -10.80 12.54
CA PHE A 88 1.34 -11.56 13.51
C PHE A 88 -0.19 -11.55 13.27
N LEU A 89 -0.68 -10.79 12.29
CA LEU A 89 -2.12 -10.64 12.01
C LEU A 89 -2.53 -11.11 10.62
N ILE A 90 -1.62 -11.69 9.84
CA ILE A 90 -1.97 -12.32 8.58
C ILE A 90 -2.42 -13.74 8.92
N SER A 91 -3.71 -14.01 8.80
CA SER A 91 -4.21 -15.38 8.84
C SER A 91 -3.49 -16.18 7.75
N PRO A 92 -3.08 -17.43 7.98
CA PRO A 92 -2.53 -18.29 6.92
C PRO A 92 -3.55 -18.58 5.79
N PHE A 93 -4.78 -18.07 5.91
CA PHE A 93 -5.85 -18.12 4.92
C PHE A 93 -6.11 -16.78 4.23
N ASP A 94 -5.45 -15.70 4.63
CA ASP A 94 -5.56 -14.43 3.93
C ASP A 94 -4.63 -14.45 2.71
N ASP A 95 -5.21 -14.63 1.51
CA ASP A 95 -4.55 -14.43 0.20
C ASP A 95 -4.21 -12.93 -0.04
N VAL A 96 -3.88 -12.17 1.01
CA VAL A 96 -3.46 -10.79 0.89
C VAL A 96 -1.98 -10.79 0.50
N PRO A 97 -1.59 -10.10 -0.59
CA PRO A 97 -0.21 -10.06 -1.04
C PRO A 97 0.74 -9.66 0.08
N ARG A 98 1.84 -10.40 0.20
CA ARG A 98 2.95 -10.25 1.15
C ARG A 98 3.75 -8.96 0.92
N ASN A 99 3.10 -7.80 0.82
CA ASN A 99 3.78 -6.51 0.70
C ASN A 99 3.92 -5.86 2.09
N MET A 100 4.94 -6.31 2.82
CA MET A 100 5.43 -5.59 4.01
C MET A 100 6.47 -4.58 3.55
N ASN A 101 6.17 -3.30 3.74
CA ASN A 101 7.13 -2.21 3.57
C ASN A 101 7.52 -1.65 4.93
N PRO A 102 8.27 -2.43 5.73
CA PRO A 102 8.48 -2.13 7.14
C PRO A 102 9.35 -0.88 7.36
N ALA A 103 10.14 -0.47 6.36
CA ALA A 103 11.08 0.64 6.46
C ALA A 103 10.58 1.90 5.75
N PHE A 104 10.47 1.86 4.42
CA PHE A 104 10.07 3.00 3.59
C PHE A 104 8.77 2.71 2.85
N ASN A 105 7.76 3.55 3.07
CA ASN A 105 6.39 3.33 2.60
C ASN A 105 5.67 4.66 2.35
N GLN A 106 4.43 4.55 1.89
CA GLN A 106 3.49 5.66 1.67
C GLN A 106 3.40 6.63 2.86
N THR A 107 3.36 6.13 4.11
CA THR A 107 3.29 6.95 5.32
C THR A 107 4.53 7.83 5.49
N THR A 108 5.71 7.29 5.19
CA THR A 108 6.99 8.04 5.24
C THR A 108 7.12 9.01 4.06
N PHE A 109 6.68 8.59 2.87
CA PHE A 109 6.80 9.37 1.63
C PHE A 109 5.81 10.54 1.59
N TRP A 110 4.53 10.34 1.90
CA TRP A 110 3.48 11.38 1.83
C TRP A 110 3.51 12.29 3.05
N ASN A 111 4.44 13.23 3.05
CA ASN A 111 4.63 14.21 4.11
C ASN A 111 4.48 15.64 3.58
N LYS A 112 4.53 16.62 4.49
CA LYS A 112 4.38 18.05 4.15
C LYS A 112 5.35 18.51 3.06
N LYS A 113 6.58 18.00 3.02
CA LYS A 113 7.60 18.42 2.04
C LYS A 113 7.29 17.87 0.65
N THR A 114 6.97 16.58 0.54
CA THR A 114 6.67 15.93 -0.75
C THR A 114 5.38 16.48 -1.36
N ILE A 115 4.31 16.60 -0.57
CA ILE A 115 3.04 17.21 -1.01
C ILE A 115 3.25 18.66 -1.46
N ARG A 116 4.00 19.46 -0.70
CA ARG A 116 4.32 20.85 -1.08
C ARG A 116 5.11 20.92 -2.38
N CYS A 117 6.06 19.99 -2.60
CA CYS A 117 6.84 19.93 -3.82
C CYS A 117 5.93 19.71 -5.04
N ILE A 118 5.08 18.69 -5.00
CA ILE A 118 4.12 18.38 -6.06
C ILE A 118 3.23 19.59 -6.34
N ARG A 119 2.61 20.12 -5.29
CA ARG A 119 1.69 21.25 -5.38
C ARG A 119 2.31 22.51 -6.00
N LYS A 120 3.52 22.89 -5.55
CA LYS A 120 4.17 24.13 -5.98
C LYS A 120 4.92 23.99 -7.31
N LYS A 121 5.65 22.90 -7.52
CA LYS A 121 6.50 22.72 -8.70
C LYS A 121 5.69 22.24 -9.91
N HIS A 122 4.65 21.46 -9.67
CA HIS A 122 3.85 20.83 -10.72
C HIS A 122 2.41 21.37 -10.80
N HIS A 123 2.09 22.43 -10.04
CA HIS A 123 0.81 23.14 -10.07
C HIS A 123 -0.40 22.21 -9.95
N LYS A 124 -0.36 21.31 -8.96
CA LYS A 124 -1.44 20.32 -8.72
C LYS A 124 -2.22 20.62 -7.45
N ASN A 125 -3.54 20.51 -7.54
CA ASN A 125 -4.41 20.36 -6.37
C ASN A 125 -4.31 18.92 -5.92
N VAL A 126 -3.68 18.68 -4.78
CA VAL A 126 -3.41 17.33 -4.29
C VAL A 126 -4.54 16.89 -3.38
N ILE A 127 -5.23 15.80 -3.76
CA ILE A 127 -6.42 15.28 -3.09
C ILE A 127 -6.09 13.90 -2.52
N PRO A 128 -5.97 13.72 -1.20
CA PRO A 128 -5.73 12.41 -0.62
C PRO A 128 -6.95 11.51 -0.74
N TYR A 129 -6.72 10.24 -1.08
CA TYR A 129 -7.74 9.21 -1.15
C TYR A 129 -7.28 7.97 -0.40
N LEU A 130 -8.09 7.46 0.54
CA LEU A 130 -7.77 6.28 1.33
C LEU A 130 -8.16 5.02 0.55
N LYS A 131 -7.17 4.35 -0.05
CA LYS A 131 -7.38 3.16 -0.90
C LYS A 131 -8.16 2.07 -0.18
N GLU A 132 -7.80 1.73 1.05
CA GLU A 132 -8.47 0.63 1.77
C GLU A 132 -9.90 0.96 2.22
N ALA A 133 -10.24 2.25 2.36
CA ALA A 133 -11.62 2.65 2.65
C ALA A 133 -12.41 2.98 1.40
N ASN A 134 -11.75 2.97 0.23
CA ASN A 134 -12.32 3.44 -1.02
C ASN A 134 -12.99 4.82 -0.84
N SER A 135 -12.31 5.75 -0.16
CA SER A 135 -12.92 6.98 0.35
C SER A 135 -11.98 8.19 0.32
N PHE A 136 -12.55 9.35 -0.01
CA PHE A 136 -11.88 10.64 0.20
C PHE A 136 -11.81 10.99 1.68
N LEU A 137 -10.97 11.95 2.04
CA LEU A 137 -10.96 12.52 3.39
C LEU A 137 -12.11 13.51 3.57
N PHE A 138 -13.31 13.00 3.81
CA PHE A 138 -14.50 13.81 3.97
C PHE A 138 -14.46 14.67 5.25
N VAL A 139 -15.01 15.88 5.18
CA VAL A 139 -15.07 16.84 6.30
C VAL A 139 -15.97 16.35 7.42
N GLU A 140 -17.07 15.68 7.07
CA GLU A 140 -17.99 15.05 8.03
C GLU A 140 -17.30 13.90 8.78
N ASN A 141 -16.53 13.09 8.06
CA ASN A 141 -15.74 11.98 8.61
C ASN A 141 -14.33 12.43 9.02
N ASN A 142 -14.23 13.56 9.72
CA ASN A 142 -12.92 14.10 10.06
C ASN A 142 -12.23 13.32 11.19
N LYS A 143 -12.90 12.42 11.91
CA LYS A 143 -12.27 11.68 13.01
C LYS A 143 -11.67 10.35 12.51
N PRO A 144 -10.46 9.95 12.94
CA PRO A 144 -9.96 8.60 12.65
C PRO A 144 -10.98 7.52 13.01
N GLU A 145 -11.71 7.73 14.10
CA GLU A 145 -12.74 6.84 14.62
C GLU A 145 -13.87 6.60 13.60
N SER A 146 -14.16 7.58 12.73
CA SER A 146 -15.16 7.44 11.65
C SER A 146 -14.80 6.36 10.64
N TYR A 147 -13.53 5.94 10.58
CA TYR A 147 -13.06 4.89 9.67
C TYR A 147 -12.77 3.56 10.37
N THR A 148 -13.01 3.45 11.68
CA THR A 148 -12.70 2.25 12.47
C THR A 148 -13.46 1.00 12.04
N ARG A 149 -14.67 1.15 11.50
CA ARG A 149 -15.44 0.01 10.95
C ARG A 149 -14.87 -0.55 9.65
N ILE A 150 -14.04 0.23 8.96
CA ILE A 150 -13.49 -0.09 7.64
C ILE A 150 -12.02 -0.53 7.77
N PHE A 151 -11.37 -0.24 8.89
CA PHE A 151 -9.94 -0.44 9.10
C PHE A 151 -9.63 -1.32 10.31
N GLY A 152 -8.58 -2.15 10.19
CA GLY A 152 -7.89 -2.68 11.37
C GLY A 152 -7.21 -1.55 12.16
N SER A 153 -7.01 -1.75 13.47
CA SER A 153 -6.41 -0.75 14.38
C SER A 153 -5.05 -0.21 13.91
N TYR A 154 -4.27 -1.01 13.18
CA TYR A 154 -2.94 -0.66 12.67
C TYR A 154 -2.98 0.33 11.51
N ASP A 155 -3.96 0.21 10.62
CA ASP A 155 -4.10 1.08 9.45
C ASP A 155 -4.51 2.51 9.85
N LEU A 156 -5.17 2.66 11.00
CA LEU A 156 -5.61 3.95 11.51
C LEU A 156 -4.45 4.85 11.91
N ASN A 157 -3.38 4.31 12.50
CA ASN A 157 -2.27 5.13 13.00
C ASN A 157 -1.47 5.79 11.87
N ASP A 158 -1.20 5.06 10.80
CA ASP A 158 -0.51 5.57 9.63
C ASP A 158 -1.35 6.63 8.88
N LYS A 159 -2.67 6.44 8.86
CA LYS A 159 -3.63 7.39 8.27
C LYS A 159 -3.84 8.66 9.11
N LYS A 160 -3.59 8.62 10.43
CA LYS A 160 -3.70 9.81 11.30
C LYS A 160 -2.81 10.95 10.82
N ASN A 161 -1.62 10.66 10.29
CA ASN A 161 -0.70 11.69 9.83
C ASN A 161 -1.24 12.44 8.60
N ILE A 162 -1.65 11.72 7.56
CA ILE A 162 -2.21 12.36 6.36
C ILE A 162 -3.53 13.07 6.67
N LEU A 163 -4.37 12.50 7.53
CA LEU A 163 -5.61 13.14 8.00
C LEU A 163 -5.31 14.45 8.75
N LYS A 164 -4.39 14.43 9.72
CA LYS A 164 -3.98 15.61 10.51
C LYS A 164 -3.36 16.70 9.62
N LEU A 165 -2.62 16.32 8.59
CA LEU A 165 -2.08 17.25 7.61
C LEU A 165 -3.19 17.87 6.76
N SER A 166 -4.13 17.07 6.28
CA SER A 166 -5.19 17.49 5.34
C SER A 166 -6.22 18.41 6.00
N LYS A 167 -6.60 18.16 7.26
CA LYS A 167 -7.54 19.01 8.03
C LYS A 167 -7.14 20.47 8.14
N LYS A 168 -5.86 20.78 7.98
CA LYS A 168 -5.33 22.15 8.07
C LYS A 168 -5.37 22.87 6.72
N GLN A 169 -6.02 22.29 5.73
CA GLN A 169 -6.03 22.77 4.34
C GLN A 169 -7.46 23.06 3.90
N GLU A 170 -7.60 23.43 2.63
CA GLU A 170 -8.86 23.86 2.03
C GLU A 170 -9.84 22.70 1.82
N LYS A 171 -11.10 23.07 1.60
CA LYS A 171 -12.20 22.15 1.35
C LYS A 171 -12.64 22.22 -0.11
N GLY A 172 -12.83 21.05 -0.71
CA GLY A 172 -13.40 20.89 -2.04
C GLY A 172 -14.76 20.19 -1.96
N LEU A 173 -15.48 20.16 -3.08
CA LEU A 173 -16.83 19.60 -3.19
C LEU A 173 -16.89 18.50 -4.25
N ILE A 174 -17.55 17.39 -3.95
CA ILE A 174 -17.92 16.38 -4.96
C ILE A 174 -19.25 16.80 -5.59
N LEU A 175 -19.28 17.02 -6.92
CA LEU A 175 -20.48 17.52 -7.61
C LEU A 175 -21.71 16.64 -7.42
N ASN A 176 -21.53 15.34 -7.50
CA ASN A 176 -22.66 14.40 -7.56
C ASN A 176 -23.31 14.18 -6.19
N THR A 177 -22.51 14.21 -5.11
CA THR A 177 -22.99 13.93 -3.74
C THR A 177 -23.09 15.17 -2.87
N GLN A 178 -22.52 16.30 -3.31
CA GLN A 178 -22.38 17.53 -2.54
C GLN A 178 -21.59 17.34 -1.23
N GLU A 179 -20.77 16.29 -1.13
CA GLU A 179 -19.92 16.03 0.03
C GLU A 179 -18.64 16.87 -0.03
N GLU A 180 -18.26 17.44 1.12
CA GLU A 180 -17.01 18.20 1.26
C GLU A 180 -15.84 17.28 1.62
N PHE A 181 -14.66 17.52 1.03
CA PHE A 181 -13.42 16.82 1.35
C PHE A 181 -12.24 17.77 1.53
N TYR A 182 -11.22 17.34 2.26
CA TYR A 182 -9.98 18.09 2.42
C TYR A 182 -9.02 17.88 1.23
N TYR A 183 -8.35 18.95 0.79
CA TYR A 183 -7.32 18.86 -0.25
C TYR A 183 -6.23 19.93 -0.04
N PHE A 184 -5.09 19.76 -0.71
CA PHE A 184 -3.97 20.69 -0.69
C PHE A 184 -3.99 21.56 -1.96
N PRO A 185 -4.37 22.84 -1.88
CA PRO A 185 -4.53 23.71 -3.06
C PRO A 185 -3.19 24.19 -3.64
N PHE A 186 -3.06 24.20 -4.97
CA PHE A 186 -1.98 24.98 -5.60
C PHE A 186 -2.37 26.47 -5.75
N THR A 187 -3.66 26.76 -5.93
CA THR A 187 -4.25 28.12 -5.93
C THR A 187 -5.44 28.18 -4.97
N SER A 188 -5.73 29.35 -4.42
CA SER A 188 -6.81 29.60 -3.43
C SER A 188 -8.24 29.54 -3.98
N LYS A 189 -8.54 28.65 -4.94
CA LYS A 189 -9.86 28.53 -5.56
C LYS A 189 -10.66 27.41 -4.92
N ASN A 190 -11.98 27.57 -4.82
CA ASN A 190 -12.88 26.47 -4.45
C ASN A 190 -12.76 25.35 -5.48
N LEU A 191 -12.37 24.17 -5.03
CA LEU A 191 -12.15 23.00 -5.88
C LEU A 191 -13.40 22.15 -5.95
N THR A 192 -13.72 21.71 -7.15
CA THR A 192 -14.88 20.87 -7.41
C THR A 192 -14.49 19.70 -8.30
N ILE A 193 -14.77 18.47 -7.86
CA ILE A 193 -14.47 17.26 -8.63
C ILE A 193 -15.73 16.51 -9.04
N ASN A 194 -15.62 15.83 -10.18
CA ASN A 194 -16.61 14.91 -10.68
C ASN A 194 -16.04 13.48 -10.62
N THR A 195 -16.72 12.59 -9.90
CA THR A 195 -16.30 11.18 -9.74
C THR A 195 -16.95 10.24 -10.76
N ASN A 196 -17.84 10.74 -11.62
CA ASN A 196 -18.37 9.95 -12.73
C ASN A 196 -17.28 9.75 -13.78
N LYS A 197 -16.96 8.49 -14.07
CA LYS A 197 -15.90 8.05 -14.99
C LYS A 197 -15.93 8.73 -16.36
N LYS A 198 -17.10 9.08 -16.89
CA LYS A 198 -17.21 9.74 -18.22
C LYS A 198 -16.82 11.21 -18.20
N THR A 199 -16.86 11.84 -17.03
CA THR A 199 -16.73 13.29 -16.85
C THR A 199 -15.73 13.62 -15.74
N GLU A 200 -14.86 12.66 -15.39
CA GLU A 200 -13.86 12.85 -14.35
C GLU A 200 -12.88 13.97 -14.74
N ASN A 201 -12.60 14.84 -13.79
CA ASN A 201 -11.78 16.04 -14.00
C ASN A 201 -10.53 16.04 -13.10
N PHE A 202 -10.06 14.84 -12.75
CA PHE A 202 -8.83 14.62 -11.99
C PHE A 202 -8.04 13.47 -12.61
N ASN A 203 -6.75 13.41 -12.31
CA ASN A 203 -5.95 12.20 -12.54
C ASN A 203 -5.69 11.50 -11.22
N THR A 204 -5.30 10.22 -11.29
CA THR A 204 -4.90 9.47 -10.09
C THR A 204 -3.43 9.08 -10.16
N LEU A 205 -2.78 9.06 -9.00
CA LEU A 205 -1.45 8.50 -8.83
C LEU A 205 -1.45 7.57 -7.63
N TYR A 206 -1.02 6.34 -7.85
CA TYR A 206 -0.71 5.38 -6.80
C TYR A 206 0.77 5.03 -6.88
N LEU A 207 1.46 5.10 -5.73
CA LEU A 207 2.85 4.67 -5.60
C LEU A 207 2.88 3.43 -4.72
N GLU A 208 3.27 2.30 -5.28
CA GLU A 208 3.53 1.10 -4.49
C GLU A 208 5.02 1.02 -4.19
N PHE A 209 5.34 0.78 -2.92
CA PHE A 209 6.71 0.65 -2.46
C PHE A 209 7.01 -0.82 -2.22
N HIS A 210 8.24 -1.26 -2.46
CA HIS A 210 8.71 -2.58 -2.04
C HIS A 210 10.10 -2.40 -1.42
N ASN A 211 10.26 -2.75 -0.15
CA ASN A 211 11.56 -2.76 0.51
C ASN A 211 12.23 -4.13 0.30
N LYS A 212 13.47 -4.13 -0.17
CA LYS A 212 14.30 -5.32 -0.36
C LYS A 212 15.59 -5.21 0.48
N PRO A 213 16.24 -6.33 0.83
CA PRO A 213 17.56 -6.33 1.46
C PRO A 213 18.58 -5.48 0.70
N ASN A 214 19.68 -5.13 1.37
CA ASN A 214 20.75 -4.29 0.84
C ASN A 214 20.31 -2.85 0.53
N LYS A 215 19.37 -2.32 1.33
CA LYS A 215 18.90 -0.92 1.28
C LYS A 215 18.29 -0.57 -0.07
N ILE A 216 17.47 -1.47 -0.62
CA ILE A 216 16.84 -1.32 -1.93
C ILE A 216 15.36 -0.98 -1.77
N VAL A 217 14.92 0.08 -2.45
CA VAL A 217 13.52 0.45 -2.57
C VAL A 217 13.10 0.35 -4.03
N VAL A 218 12.15 -0.51 -4.32
CA VAL A 218 11.44 -0.51 -5.61
C VAL A 218 10.20 0.35 -5.47
N VAL A 219 9.90 1.14 -6.48
CA VAL A 219 8.72 1.99 -6.56
C VAL A 219 8.00 1.74 -7.87
N ASP A 220 6.74 1.38 -7.76
CA ASP A 220 5.82 1.19 -8.86
C ASP A 220 4.93 2.42 -8.97
N PHE A 221 5.00 3.08 -10.12
CA PHE A 221 4.22 4.26 -10.44
C PHE A 221 3.02 3.84 -11.28
N ILE A 222 1.84 3.99 -10.70
CA ILE A 222 0.57 3.57 -11.31
C ILE A 222 -0.27 4.82 -11.56
N TYR A 223 -0.36 5.20 -12.83
CA TYR A 223 -1.05 6.39 -13.29
C TYR A 223 -2.49 6.06 -13.70
N ASN A 224 -3.45 6.90 -13.30
CA ASN A 224 -4.87 6.76 -13.66
C ASN A 224 -5.42 5.35 -13.37
N LEU A 225 -4.93 4.70 -12.31
CA LEU A 225 -5.24 3.31 -11.94
C LEU A 225 -5.02 2.28 -13.06
N ASN A 226 -4.16 2.56 -14.03
CA ASN A 226 -3.85 1.64 -15.11
C ASN A 226 -2.73 0.67 -14.70
N TYR A 227 -3.10 -0.44 -14.08
CA TYR A 227 -2.18 -1.50 -13.65
C TYR A 227 -1.53 -2.27 -14.82
N ASN A 228 -1.96 -2.06 -16.06
CA ASN A 228 -1.32 -2.67 -17.22
C ASN A 228 -0.10 -1.88 -17.70
N ASN A 229 0.07 -0.63 -17.26
CA ASN A 229 1.15 0.25 -17.67
C ASN A 229 1.90 0.81 -16.44
N VAL A 230 2.41 -0.09 -15.62
CA VAL A 230 3.18 0.26 -14.42
C VAL A 230 4.59 0.67 -14.82
N THR A 231 5.04 1.83 -14.35
CA THR A 231 6.44 2.22 -14.46
C THR A 231 7.18 1.79 -13.21
N HIS A 232 8.26 1.01 -13.37
CA HIS A 232 9.06 0.50 -12.26
C HIS A 232 10.38 1.27 -12.15
N LYS A 233 10.71 1.74 -10.95
CA LYS A 233 12.02 2.29 -10.64
C LYS A 233 12.61 1.63 -9.41
N THR A 234 13.91 1.36 -9.43
CA THR A 234 14.62 0.83 -8.27
C THR A 234 15.65 1.82 -7.80
N TYR A 235 15.71 2.03 -6.49
CA TYR A 235 16.69 2.88 -5.83
C TYR A 235 17.47 2.06 -4.82
N GLN A 236 18.78 2.26 -4.77
CA GLN A 236 19.64 1.64 -3.77
C GLN A 236 20.44 2.69 -3.01
N TYR A 237 20.58 2.50 -1.70
CA TYR A 237 21.46 3.32 -0.88
C TYR A 237 22.88 2.72 -0.86
N LYS A 238 23.82 3.41 -1.50
CA LYS A 238 25.25 3.07 -1.54
C LYS A 238 26.07 4.34 -1.35
N ASN A 239 27.25 4.24 -0.72
CA ASN A 239 28.17 5.36 -0.52
C ASN A 239 27.49 6.63 0.07
N ASN A 240 26.62 6.44 1.07
CA ASN A 240 25.83 7.50 1.71
C ASN A 240 24.91 8.30 0.78
N ASN A 241 24.50 7.71 -0.34
CA ASN A 241 23.62 8.35 -1.32
C ASN A 241 22.59 7.37 -1.88
N TRP A 242 21.43 7.90 -2.28
CA TRP A 242 20.42 7.14 -3.02
C TRP A 242 20.68 7.29 -4.51
N GLU A 243 20.75 6.17 -5.22
CA GLU A 243 20.99 6.12 -6.66
C GLU A 243 19.91 5.27 -7.33
N GLU A 244 19.48 5.66 -8.52
CA GLU A 244 18.63 4.80 -9.35
C GLU A 244 19.51 3.68 -9.90
N VAL A 245 19.03 2.44 -9.82
CA VAL A 245 19.74 1.26 -10.31
C VAL A 245 18.83 0.45 -11.21
N SER A 246 19.40 -0.10 -12.28
CA SER A 246 18.73 -1.13 -13.07
C SER A 246 19.00 -2.49 -12.43
N LEU A 247 18.00 -3.05 -11.74
CA LEU A 247 18.04 -4.48 -11.43
C LEU A 247 17.72 -5.24 -12.71
N LEU A 248 18.56 -6.21 -13.07
CA LEU A 248 18.19 -7.20 -14.08
C LEU A 248 16.87 -7.84 -13.63
N LYS A 249 15.89 -7.92 -14.52
CA LYS A 249 14.64 -8.65 -14.25
C LYS A 249 15.03 -10.09 -13.89
N GLU A 250 14.75 -10.51 -12.66
CA GLU A 250 14.68 -11.92 -12.29
C GLU A 250 13.41 -12.54 -12.90
#